data_AF-A0A7M3BSL9-F1
#
_entry.id   AF-A0A7M3BSL9-F1
#
_cell.length_a   1.000
_cell.length_b   1.000
_cell.length_c   1.000
_cell.angle_alpha   90.00
_cell.angle_beta   90.00
_cell.angle_gamma   90.00
#
_symmetry.space_group_name_H-M   'P 1'
#
loop_
_entity.id
_entity.type
_entity.pdbx_description
1 polymer ?
#
loop_
_entity_poly.entity_id
_entity_poly.type
_entity_poly.pdbx_seq_one_letter_code
_entity_poly.pdbx_strand_id
1 'polypeptide(L)'
;ALVSMGEKSIDRANWNWNFVGDAENPFFTPDPASVATFTAYLDGIRKAGSSVGAVIEIVADGVPAGLGAPIYAKLDQDIASGLMSINAVKGVEIGNGFEAARITGEENADEIRVGNDGKPVFLSNNAGGILGGISTGQAIVARFAVKPTSSILTPRKSIDKDGNDVEIMTKGRHDPCVGIRAVPIGEAMVACAIADHYLRHRGQTGRQ
;
A
#
# COMPACT_ATOMS: atom_id res chain seq x y z
N ALA A 1 3.35 -0.08 -6.17
CA ALA A 1 3.73 -1.34 -6.81
C ALA A 1 2.93 -2.50 -6.19
N LEU A 2 2.44 -3.45 -6.99
CA LEU A 2 1.77 -4.65 -6.50
C LEU A 2 2.82 -5.66 -6.02
N VAL A 3 2.80 -6.02 -4.74
CA VAL A 3 3.84 -6.87 -4.11
C VAL A 3 3.36 -8.29 -3.78
N SER A 4 2.05 -8.51 -3.78
CA SER A 4 1.46 -9.84 -3.62
C SER A 4 0.08 -9.91 -4.29
N MET A 5 -0.27 -11.07 -4.81
CA MET A 5 -1.59 -11.42 -5.31
C MET A 5 -1.97 -12.82 -4.80
N GLY A 6 -2.94 -12.87 -3.90
CA GLY A 6 -3.33 -14.09 -3.20
C GLY A 6 -2.15 -14.76 -2.50
N GLU A 7 -1.88 -16.00 -2.86
CA GLU A 7 -0.77 -16.80 -2.31
C GLU A 7 0.58 -16.55 -3.00
N LYS A 8 0.62 -15.67 -4.01
CA LYS A 8 1.84 -15.40 -4.78
C LYS A 8 2.42 -14.05 -4.34
N SER A 9 3.69 -14.05 -3.96
CA SER A 9 4.47 -12.86 -3.64
C SER A 9 5.55 -12.62 -4.68
N ILE A 10 6.03 -11.38 -4.76
CA ILE A 10 7.23 -11.04 -5.52
C ILE A 10 8.48 -11.59 -4.84
N ASP A 11 9.58 -11.65 -5.59
CA ASP A 11 10.92 -11.66 -5.04
C ASP A 11 11.42 -10.21 -4.90
N ARG A 12 11.67 -9.77 -3.66
CA ARG A 12 12.19 -8.41 -3.40
C ARG A 12 13.58 -8.17 -4.01
N ALA A 13 14.36 -9.21 -4.30
CA ALA A 13 15.66 -9.07 -4.97
C ALA A 13 15.54 -8.57 -6.41
N ASN A 14 14.37 -8.75 -7.05
CA ASN A 14 14.11 -8.34 -8.43
C ASN A 14 13.47 -6.95 -8.54
N TRP A 15 13.46 -6.16 -7.47
CA TRP A 15 12.75 -4.89 -7.43
C TRP A 15 13.29 -3.89 -8.45
N ASN A 16 12.43 -3.48 -9.38
CA ASN A 16 12.72 -2.54 -10.46
C ASN A 16 11.61 -1.49 -10.62
N TRP A 17 11.89 -0.27 -10.16
CA TRP A 17 10.95 0.86 -10.26
C TRP A 17 10.62 1.25 -11.70
N ASN A 18 11.57 1.14 -12.63
CA ASN A 18 11.34 1.48 -14.05
C ASN A 18 10.32 0.54 -14.67
N PHE A 19 10.22 -0.69 -14.19
CA PHE A 19 9.27 -1.66 -14.70
C PHE A 19 7.84 -1.41 -14.20
N VAL A 20 7.65 -0.78 -13.03
CA VAL A 20 6.32 -0.57 -12.44
C VAL A 20 5.40 0.25 -13.36
N GLY A 21 5.95 1.26 -14.03
CA GLY A 21 5.22 2.13 -14.97
C GLY A 21 5.35 1.73 -16.44
N ASP A 22 5.98 0.59 -16.73
CA ASP A 22 6.15 0.11 -18.10
C ASP A 22 4.79 -0.30 -18.69
N ALA A 23 4.54 0.08 -19.95
CA ALA A 23 3.31 -0.26 -20.66
C ALA A 23 3.12 -1.77 -20.84
N GLU A 24 4.22 -2.53 -20.86
CA GLU A 24 4.22 -3.99 -20.95
C GLU A 24 4.03 -4.67 -19.58
N ASN A 25 3.93 -3.92 -18.48
CA ASN A 25 3.66 -4.45 -17.14
C ASN A 25 2.16 -4.43 -16.82
N PRO A 26 1.44 -5.56 -16.94
CA PRO A 26 0.00 -5.59 -16.70
C PRO A 26 -0.39 -5.52 -15.22
N PHE A 27 0.57 -5.61 -14.29
CA PHE A 27 0.29 -5.78 -12.86
C PHE A 27 0.80 -4.64 -11.97
N PHE A 28 1.55 -3.68 -12.52
CA PHE A 28 2.31 -2.71 -11.73
C PHE A 28 3.23 -3.38 -10.69
N THR A 29 3.69 -4.60 -10.96
CA THR A 29 4.62 -5.33 -10.10
C THR A 29 6.03 -4.75 -10.25
N PRO A 30 6.81 -4.63 -9.17
CA PRO A 30 8.20 -4.22 -9.28
C PRO A 30 9.12 -5.38 -9.68
N ASP A 31 8.62 -6.62 -9.76
CA ASP A 31 9.40 -7.82 -10.08
C ASP A 31 9.02 -8.33 -11.49
N PRO A 32 9.83 -8.08 -12.54
CA PRO A 32 9.54 -8.55 -13.89
C PRO A 32 9.38 -10.08 -13.99
N ALA A 33 10.09 -10.85 -13.16
CA ALA A 33 10.00 -12.31 -13.18
C ALA A 33 8.65 -12.81 -12.62
N SER A 34 7.99 -12.03 -11.76
CA SER A 34 6.68 -12.37 -11.21
C SER A 34 5.55 -12.35 -12.24
N VAL A 35 5.71 -11.66 -13.38
CA VAL A 35 4.64 -11.46 -14.39
C VAL A 35 4.08 -12.78 -14.89
N ALA A 36 4.93 -13.75 -15.23
CA ALA A 36 4.48 -15.06 -15.72
C ALA A 36 3.68 -15.81 -14.64
N THR A 37 4.15 -15.78 -13.40
CA THR A 37 3.51 -16.41 -12.23
C THR A 37 2.16 -15.77 -11.92
N PHE A 38 2.10 -14.43 -11.88
CA PHE A 38 0.87 -13.68 -11.65
C PHE A 38 -0.15 -13.89 -12.77
N THR A 39 0.29 -13.92 -14.03
CA THR A 39 -0.58 -14.20 -15.18
C THR A 39 -1.22 -15.58 -15.07
N ALA A 40 -0.39 -16.62 -14.89
CA ALA A 40 -0.89 -17.99 -14.79
C ALA A 40 -1.84 -18.18 -13.60
N TYR A 41 -1.51 -17.57 -12.46
CA TYR A 41 -2.33 -17.64 -11.25
C TYR A 41 -3.68 -16.92 -11.44
N LEU A 42 -3.68 -15.69 -11.95
CA LEU A 42 -4.89 -14.92 -12.17
C LEU A 42 -5.80 -15.56 -13.22
N ASP A 43 -5.22 -16.15 -14.27
CA ASP A 43 -5.95 -16.93 -15.26
C ASP A 43 -6.63 -18.16 -14.65
N GLY A 44 -5.97 -18.85 -13.74
CA GLY A 44 -6.54 -19.95 -12.97
C GLY A 44 -7.74 -19.49 -12.14
N ILE A 45 -7.59 -18.41 -11.37
CA ILE A 45 -8.66 -17.81 -10.56
C ILE A 45 -9.86 -17.41 -11.43
N ARG A 46 -9.60 -16.77 -12.57
CA ARG A 46 -10.62 -16.37 -13.54
C ARG A 46 -11.37 -17.57 -14.12
N LYS A 47 -10.67 -18.62 -14.54
CA LYS A 47 -11.29 -19.86 -15.06
C LYS A 47 -12.14 -20.57 -14.00
N ALA A 48 -11.74 -20.49 -12.74
CA ALA A 48 -12.52 -20.99 -11.60
C ALA A 48 -13.74 -20.11 -11.26
N GLY A 49 -13.93 -18.96 -11.93
CA GLY A 49 -15.02 -18.04 -11.65
C GLY A 49 -14.91 -17.35 -10.29
N SER A 50 -13.69 -17.27 -9.74
CA SER A 50 -13.39 -16.72 -8.41
C SER A 50 -12.65 -15.38 -8.53
N SER A 51 -12.29 -14.81 -7.38
CA SER A 51 -11.48 -13.60 -7.26
C SER A 51 -10.40 -13.80 -6.20
N VAL A 52 -9.42 -12.89 -6.19
CA VAL A 52 -8.30 -12.92 -5.26
C VAL A 52 -7.95 -11.50 -4.79
N GLY A 53 -7.36 -11.40 -3.60
CA GLY A 53 -6.88 -10.13 -3.04
C GLY A 53 -5.45 -9.82 -3.46
N ALA A 54 -4.95 -8.67 -3.01
CA ALA A 54 -3.59 -8.23 -3.27
C ALA A 54 -3.04 -7.37 -2.13
N VAL A 55 -1.73 -7.23 -2.08
CA VAL A 55 -1.02 -6.24 -1.25
C VAL A 55 -0.27 -5.29 -2.17
N ILE A 56 -0.40 -4.00 -1.90
CA ILE A 56 0.24 -2.93 -2.65
C ILE A 56 1.18 -2.19 -1.71
N GLU A 57 2.37 -1.88 -2.18
CA GLU A 57 3.35 -1.03 -1.51
C GLU A 57 3.49 0.30 -2.26
N ILE A 58 3.34 1.40 -1.55
CA ILE A 58 3.58 2.76 -2.02
C ILE A 58 4.84 3.27 -1.32
N VAL A 59 5.76 3.80 -2.11
CA VAL A 59 6.98 4.43 -1.62
C VAL A 59 7.00 5.87 -2.14
N ALA A 60 7.13 6.82 -1.22
CA ALA A 60 7.28 8.23 -1.55
C ALA A 60 8.68 8.70 -1.13
N ASP A 61 9.52 8.95 -2.12
CA ASP A 61 10.88 9.45 -1.95
C ASP A 61 10.92 10.99 -1.98
N GLY A 62 11.99 11.57 -1.43
CA GLY A 62 12.22 13.01 -1.47
C GLY A 62 11.26 13.84 -0.62
N VAL A 63 10.50 13.21 0.28
CA VAL A 63 9.60 13.90 1.20
C VAL A 63 10.44 14.67 2.23
N PRO A 64 10.26 16.00 2.38
CA PRO A 64 11.00 16.77 3.38
C PRO A 64 10.75 16.24 4.80
N ALA A 65 11.77 16.34 5.66
CA ALA A 65 11.60 16.07 7.08
C ALA A 65 10.73 17.16 7.74
N GLY A 66 9.93 16.78 8.75
CA GLY A 66 9.14 17.73 9.53
C GLY A 66 7.69 17.95 9.08
N LEU A 67 7.20 17.17 8.10
CA LEU A 67 5.79 17.17 7.70
C LEU A 67 4.96 16.29 8.63
N GLY A 68 3.77 16.74 9.01
CA GLY A 68 2.91 16.06 9.99
C GLY A 68 2.81 16.79 11.32
N ALA A 69 2.04 16.22 12.25
CA ALA A 69 1.85 16.74 13.60
C ALA A 69 1.82 15.58 14.61
N PRO A 70 2.20 15.80 15.87
CA PRO A 70 2.39 14.72 16.84
C PRO A 70 1.10 14.05 17.34
N ILE A 71 -0.07 14.69 17.23
CA ILE A 71 -1.31 14.17 17.86
C ILE A 71 -2.51 14.18 16.91
N TYR A 72 -2.99 15.34 16.46
CA TYR A 72 -4.29 15.47 15.75
C TYR A 72 -4.20 15.69 14.23
N ALA A 73 -3.04 15.44 13.65
CA ALA A 73 -2.81 15.46 12.21
C ALA A 73 -1.49 14.73 11.90
N LYS A 74 -1.36 13.49 12.40
CA LYS A 74 -0.17 12.70 12.11
C LYS A 74 -0.16 12.32 10.64
N LEU A 75 1.01 12.37 10.00
CA LEU A 75 1.15 12.06 8.59
C LEU A 75 0.75 10.61 8.28
N ASP A 76 1.18 9.66 9.11
CA ASP A 76 0.82 8.24 9.01
C ASP A 76 -0.68 8.00 9.20
N GLN A 77 -1.34 8.72 10.11
CA GLN A 77 -2.77 8.65 10.32
C GLN A 77 -3.56 9.09 9.07
N ASP A 78 -3.17 10.21 8.46
CA ASP A 78 -3.86 10.72 7.28
C ASP A 78 -3.59 9.85 6.03
N ILE A 79 -2.36 9.34 5.88
CA ILE A 79 -2.04 8.32 4.86
C ILE A 79 -2.88 7.07 5.08
N ALA A 80 -2.94 6.55 6.31
CA ALA A 80 -3.72 5.37 6.65
C ALA A 80 -5.21 5.57 6.38
N SER A 81 -5.75 6.74 6.72
CA SER A 81 -7.14 7.11 6.43
C SER A 81 -7.42 7.13 4.93
N GLY A 82 -6.57 7.80 4.14
CA GLY A 82 -6.69 7.87 2.69
C GLY A 82 -6.63 6.49 2.03
N LEU A 83 -5.65 5.67 2.41
CA LEU A 83 -5.52 4.30 1.88
C LEU A 83 -6.68 3.40 2.30
N MET A 84 -7.11 3.46 3.56
CA MET A 84 -8.24 2.66 4.07
C MET A 84 -9.58 3.06 3.43
N SER A 85 -9.70 4.30 2.94
CA SER A 85 -10.90 4.78 2.24
C SER A 85 -11.10 4.14 0.85
N ILE A 86 -10.04 3.57 0.27
CA ILE A 86 -10.11 2.92 -1.04
C ILE A 86 -11.02 1.68 -0.91
N ASN A 87 -11.98 1.57 -1.83
CA ASN A 87 -12.90 0.44 -1.86
C ASN A 87 -12.14 -0.90 -1.83
N ALA A 88 -12.65 -1.83 -1.01
CA ALA A 88 -12.06 -3.15 -0.77
C ALA A 88 -10.75 -3.16 0.04
N VAL A 89 -10.19 -2.02 0.47
CA VAL A 89 -9.07 -2.02 1.42
C VAL A 89 -9.54 -2.44 2.80
N LYS A 90 -8.78 -3.34 3.44
CA LYS A 90 -9.08 -3.92 4.75
C LYS A 90 -7.98 -3.76 5.78
N GLY A 91 -6.79 -3.33 5.38
CA GLY A 91 -5.65 -3.12 6.26
C GLY A 91 -4.66 -2.15 5.64
N VAL A 92 -4.02 -1.34 6.47
CA VAL A 92 -2.96 -0.41 6.09
C VAL A 92 -1.85 -0.52 7.11
N GLU A 93 -0.62 -0.44 6.66
CA GLU A 93 0.57 -0.50 7.50
C GLU A 93 1.64 0.46 7.00
N ILE A 94 2.47 0.98 7.91
CA ILE A 94 3.56 1.93 7.65
C ILE A 94 4.87 1.30 8.07
N GLY A 95 5.93 1.43 7.26
CA GLY A 95 7.24 0.85 7.55
C GLY A 95 7.19 -0.67 7.65
N ASN A 96 7.68 -1.24 8.76
CA ASN A 96 7.56 -2.67 9.08
C ASN A 96 6.12 -3.11 9.38
N GLY A 97 5.24 -2.16 9.69
CA GLY A 97 3.82 -2.45 9.82
C GLY A 97 3.52 -3.47 10.91
N PHE A 98 2.80 -4.52 10.57
CA PHE A 98 2.49 -5.60 11.53
C PHE A 98 3.73 -6.38 12.01
N GLU A 99 4.83 -6.38 11.25
CA GLU A 99 6.06 -7.04 11.69
C GLU A 99 6.72 -6.30 12.86
N ALA A 100 6.47 -5.00 13.02
CA ALA A 100 6.96 -4.24 14.18
C ALA A 100 6.45 -4.80 15.52
N ALA A 101 5.33 -5.52 15.53
CA ALA A 101 4.80 -6.20 16.72
C ALA A 101 5.48 -7.54 17.02
N ARG A 102 6.41 -8.00 16.17
CA ARG A 102 7.04 -9.32 16.22
C ARG A 102 8.56 -9.27 16.45
N ILE A 103 9.11 -8.07 16.57
CA ILE A 103 10.54 -7.81 16.74
C ILE A 103 10.81 -7.03 18.04
N THR A 104 12.05 -7.03 18.54
CA THR A 104 12.41 -6.31 19.76
C THR A 104 12.58 -4.80 19.54
N GLY A 105 12.70 -4.03 20.62
CA GLY A 105 12.93 -2.59 20.53
C GLY A 105 14.24 -2.25 19.83
N GLU A 106 15.29 -3.05 20.06
CA GLU A 106 16.60 -2.91 19.42
C GLU A 106 16.54 -3.20 17.92
N GLU A 107 15.75 -4.19 17.50
CA GLU A 107 15.55 -4.54 16.10
C GLU A 107 14.69 -3.51 15.36
N ASN A 108 13.72 -2.91 16.05
CA ASN A 108 12.81 -1.92 15.45
C ASN A 108 13.39 -0.50 15.41
N ALA A 109 14.38 -0.19 16.26
CA ALA A 109 14.93 1.15 16.36
C ALA A 109 15.71 1.54 15.11
N ASP A 110 15.28 2.64 14.46
CA ASP A 110 16.06 3.25 13.38
C ASP A 110 17.19 4.10 13.96
N GLU A 111 18.39 3.51 14.05
CA GLU A 111 19.58 4.19 14.56
C GLU A 111 19.97 5.40 13.69
N ILE A 112 20.47 6.45 14.35
CA ILE A 112 20.87 7.71 13.70
C ILE A 112 22.37 7.97 13.93
N ARG A 113 23.08 8.37 12.88
CA ARG A 113 24.45 8.88 12.92
C ARG A 113 24.51 10.27 12.29
N VAL A 114 25.60 10.99 12.54
CA VAL A 114 25.87 12.27 11.85
C VAL A 114 26.59 11.98 10.54
N GLY A 115 26.06 12.48 9.43
CA GLY A 115 26.68 12.39 8.10
C GLY A 115 27.82 13.38 7.91
N ASN A 116 28.56 13.23 6.80
CA ASN A 116 29.70 14.10 6.47
C ASN A 116 29.31 15.58 6.26
N ASP A 117 28.04 15.85 5.95
CA ASP A 117 27.48 17.20 5.80
C ASP A 117 26.87 17.75 7.11
N GLY A 118 27.04 17.04 8.22
CA GLY A 118 26.51 17.40 9.54
C GLY A 118 25.03 17.08 9.74
N LYS A 119 24.35 16.46 8.76
CA LYS A 119 22.92 16.11 8.85
C LYS A 119 22.71 14.71 9.46
N PRO A 120 21.55 14.43 10.06
CA PRO A 120 21.23 13.10 10.55
C PRO A 120 21.10 12.11 9.37
N VAL A 121 21.70 10.93 9.54
CA VAL A 121 21.57 9.80 8.63
C VAL A 121 21.03 8.62 9.42
N PHE A 122 19.89 8.11 8.99
CA PHE A 122 19.29 6.89 9.54
C PHE A 122 19.95 5.65 8.93
N LEU A 123 20.21 4.63 9.73
CA LEU A 123 20.87 3.39 9.31
C LEU A 123 19.88 2.32 8.80
N SER A 124 18.59 2.47 9.11
CA SER A 124 17.48 1.61 8.67
C SER A 124 16.21 2.45 8.52
N ASN A 125 15.13 1.87 7.95
CA ASN A 125 13.84 2.55 7.76
C ASN A 125 12.65 1.68 8.21
N ASN A 126 12.77 1.08 9.40
CA ASN A 126 11.73 0.26 10.02
C ASN A 126 10.45 1.05 10.29
N ALA A 127 10.58 2.34 10.61
CA ALA A 127 9.45 3.26 10.82
C ALA A 127 8.75 3.68 9.52
N GLY A 128 9.31 3.38 8.35
CA GLY A 128 8.72 3.76 7.06
C GLY A 128 8.64 5.26 6.84
N GLY A 129 9.68 5.99 7.26
CA GLY A 129 9.86 7.42 7.02
C GLY A 129 9.04 8.33 7.93
N ILE A 130 8.32 7.78 8.93
CA ILE A 130 7.46 8.56 9.83
C ILE A 130 7.75 8.18 11.29
N LEU A 131 8.20 9.14 12.10
CA LEU A 131 8.44 8.97 13.53
C LEU A 131 7.57 9.96 14.32
N GLY A 132 6.80 9.45 15.28
CA GLY A 132 5.89 10.29 16.08
C GLY A 132 4.83 11.02 15.25
N GLY A 133 4.47 10.50 14.07
CA GLY A 133 3.54 11.15 13.14
C GLY A 133 4.16 12.23 12.26
N ILE A 134 5.49 12.36 12.25
CA ILE A 134 6.24 13.37 11.51
C ILE A 134 7.22 12.69 10.53
N SER A 135 7.33 13.20 9.31
CA SER A 135 8.28 12.69 8.31
C SER A 135 9.73 12.87 8.76
N THR A 136 10.57 11.85 8.55
CA THR A 136 11.98 11.85 8.93
C THR A 136 12.91 12.33 7.83
N GLY A 137 12.41 12.43 6.59
CA GLY A 137 13.21 12.67 5.38
C GLY A 137 13.65 11.38 4.68
N GLN A 138 13.46 10.22 5.30
CA GLN A 138 13.58 8.93 4.63
C GLN A 138 12.36 8.66 3.74
N ALA A 139 12.46 7.67 2.86
CA ALA A 139 11.35 7.22 2.05
C ALA A 139 10.15 6.85 2.93
N ILE A 140 8.98 7.42 2.63
CA ILE A 140 7.74 7.00 3.28
C ILE A 140 7.30 5.70 2.64
N VAL A 141 7.15 4.65 3.45
CA VAL A 141 6.74 3.32 2.98
C VAL A 141 5.39 2.97 3.60
N ALA A 142 4.37 2.82 2.76
CA ALA A 142 3.05 2.40 3.17
C ALA A 142 2.59 1.18 2.38
N ARG A 143 2.01 0.19 3.05
CA ARG A 143 1.37 -0.96 2.39
C ARG A 143 -0.09 -1.04 2.74
N PHE A 144 -0.91 -1.53 1.81
CA PHE A 144 -2.32 -1.75 2.06
C PHE A 144 -2.83 -3.04 1.41
N ALA A 145 -3.76 -3.69 2.10
CA ALA A 145 -4.33 -4.97 1.73
C ALA A 145 -5.73 -4.78 1.11
N VAL A 146 -5.90 -5.26 -0.12
CA VAL A 146 -7.17 -5.24 -0.86
C VAL A 146 -7.79 -6.63 -0.82
N LYS A 147 -9.03 -6.73 -0.34
CA LYS A 147 -9.75 -8.01 -0.29
C LYS A 147 -10.14 -8.51 -1.69
N PRO A 148 -10.43 -9.81 -1.86
CA PRO A 148 -11.00 -10.33 -3.10
C PRO A 148 -12.32 -9.64 -3.49
N THR A 149 -12.55 -9.49 -4.79
CA THR A 149 -13.79 -8.95 -5.37
C THR A 149 -14.98 -9.81 -4.93
N SER A 150 -16.03 -9.20 -4.37
CA SER A 150 -17.17 -9.96 -3.84
C SER A 150 -18.10 -10.53 -4.93
N SER A 151 -18.07 -9.96 -6.13
CA SER A 151 -18.82 -10.45 -7.30
C SER A 151 -18.06 -11.60 -7.98
N ILE A 152 -18.54 -12.83 -7.76
CA ILE A 152 -17.98 -14.07 -8.30
C ILE A 152 -19.07 -14.92 -8.96
N LEU A 153 -18.67 -15.87 -9.80
CA LEU A 153 -19.58 -16.77 -10.51
C LEU A 153 -20.06 -17.93 -9.64
N THR A 154 -19.36 -18.22 -8.53
CA THR A 154 -19.84 -19.23 -7.57
C THR A 154 -20.99 -18.67 -6.75
N PRO A 155 -22.13 -19.38 -6.68
CA PRO A 155 -23.24 -18.97 -5.85
C PRO A 155 -22.88 -18.80 -4.36
N ARG A 156 -23.48 -17.79 -3.73
CA ARG A 156 -23.31 -17.50 -2.30
C ARG A 156 -24.66 -17.27 -1.64
N LYS A 157 -24.80 -17.83 -0.43
CA LYS A 157 -25.93 -17.54 0.44
C LYS A 157 -25.89 -16.09 0.87
N SER A 158 -27.04 -15.44 0.85
CA SER A 158 -27.25 -14.06 1.28
C SER A 158 -28.69 -13.87 1.74
N ILE A 159 -29.07 -12.63 2.01
CA ILE A 159 -30.44 -12.25 2.33
C ILE A 159 -30.89 -11.11 1.41
N ASP A 160 -32.17 -11.06 1.08
CA ASP A 160 -32.77 -9.90 0.42
C ASP A 160 -33.05 -8.76 1.43
N LYS A 161 -33.60 -7.64 0.93
CA LYS A 161 -33.94 -6.47 1.77
C LYS A 161 -35.05 -6.75 2.80
N ASP A 162 -35.82 -7.81 2.59
CA ASP A 162 -36.95 -8.21 3.43
C ASP A 162 -36.53 -9.31 4.43
N GLY A 163 -35.25 -9.74 4.40
CA GLY A 163 -34.64 -10.70 5.31
C GLY A 163 -34.79 -12.16 4.91
N ASN A 164 -35.26 -12.45 3.69
CA ASN A 164 -35.41 -13.83 3.22
C ASN A 164 -34.08 -14.36 2.68
N ASP A 165 -33.81 -15.64 2.95
CA ASP A 165 -32.65 -16.34 2.38
C ASP A 165 -32.72 -16.34 0.85
N VAL A 166 -31.64 -15.89 0.22
CA VAL A 166 -31.46 -15.90 -1.23
C VAL A 166 -30.09 -16.44 -1.61
N GLU A 167 -29.98 -16.93 -2.83
CA GLU A 167 -28.70 -17.29 -3.42
C GLU A 167 -28.32 -16.24 -4.48
N ILE A 168 -27.20 -15.56 -4.26
CA ILE A 168 -26.71 -14.52 -5.16
C ILE A 168 -25.59 -15.10 -6.01
N MET A 169 -25.69 -14.87 -7.31
CA MET A 169 -24.65 -15.13 -8.30
C MET A 169 -24.63 -13.96 -9.28
N THR A 170 -23.51 -13.25 -9.33
CA THR A 170 -23.33 -12.13 -10.25
C THR A 170 -22.91 -12.66 -11.63
N LYS A 171 -23.71 -12.38 -12.66
CA LYS A 171 -23.41 -12.76 -14.05
C LYS A 171 -22.67 -11.62 -14.75
N GLY A 172 -21.58 -11.92 -15.44
CA GLY A 172 -20.83 -10.96 -16.26
C GLY A 172 -19.33 -11.06 -16.08
N ARG A 173 -18.60 -10.14 -16.73
CA ARG A 173 -17.15 -10.03 -16.59
C ARG A 173 -16.84 -9.21 -15.34
N HIS A 174 -16.33 -9.88 -14.31
CA HIS A 174 -15.85 -9.23 -13.09
C HIS A 174 -14.34 -9.23 -13.05
N ASP A 175 -13.79 -8.25 -12.34
CA ASP A 175 -12.34 -8.16 -12.14
C ASP A 175 -11.90 -9.23 -11.14
N PRO A 176 -11.07 -10.21 -11.55
CA PRO A 176 -10.60 -11.25 -10.65
C PRO A 176 -9.64 -10.72 -9.57
N CYS A 177 -9.06 -9.53 -9.74
CA CYS A 177 -8.21 -8.89 -8.73
C CYS A 177 -8.26 -7.36 -8.85
N VAL A 178 -9.21 -6.73 -8.14
CA VAL A 178 -9.32 -5.26 -8.09
C VAL A 178 -8.09 -4.55 -7.52
N GLY A 179 -7.22 -5.29 -6.80
CA GLY A 179 -5.99 -4.75 -6.22
C GLY A 179 -4.98 -4.25 -7.26
N ILE A 180 -4.99 -4.79 -8.49
CA ILE A 180 -4.12 -4.32 -9.58
C ILE A 180 -4.40 -2.83 -9.87
N ARG A 181 -5.69 -2.48 -9.96
CA ARG A 181 -6.13 -1.11 -10.23
C ARG A 181 -6.03 -0.19 -9.00
N ALA A 182 -5.82 -0.74 -7.82
CA ALA A 182 -5.65 0.04 -6.60
C ALA A 182 -4.27 0.71 -6.52
N VAL A 183 -3.28 0.25 -7.29
CA VAL A 183 -1.91 0.82 -7.27
C VAL A 183 -1.88 2.33 -7.55
N PRO A 184 -2.37 2.84 -8.70
CA PRO A 184 -2.38 4.28 -8.95
C PRO A 184 -3.30 5.06 -8.00
N ILE A 185 -4.34 4.43 -7.45
CA ILE A 185 -5.23 5.06 -6.46
C ILE A 185 -4.48 5.28 -5.14
N GLY A 186 -3.74 4.26 -4.68
CA GLY A 186 -2.93 4.34 -3.47
C GLY A 186 -1.83 5.40 -3.59
N GLU A 187 -1.17 5.48 -4.75
CA GLU A 187 -0.21 6.53 -5.06
C GLU A 187 -0.83 7.93 -4.93
N ALA A 188 -1.99 8.13 -5.56
CA ALA A 188 -2.71 9.42 -5.48
C ALA A 188 -3.12 9.77 -4.03
N MET A 189 -3.59 8.80 -3.24
CA MET A 189 -3.98 9.04 -1.84
C MET A 189 -2.79 9.46 -0.98
N VAL A 190 -1.63 8.79 -1.13
CA VAL A 190 -0.40 9.13 -0.41
C VAL A 190 0.13 10.50 -0.85
N ALA A 191 0.14 10.78 -2.16
CA ALA A 191 0.56 12.06 -2.70
C ALA A 191 -0.33 13.22 -2.20
N CYS A 192 -1.66 13.04 -2.18
CA CYS A 192 -2.59 14.02 -1.63
C CYS A 192 -2.35 14.28 -0.15
N ALA A 193 -2.14 13.24 0.65
CA ALA A 193 -1.84 13.39 2.08
C ALA A 193 -0.53 14.18 2.30
N ILE A 194 0.54 13.82 1.58
CA ILE A 194 1.82 14.52 1.66
C ILE A 194 1.68 15.98 1.22
N ALA A 195 0.98 16.24 0.11
CA ALA A 195 0.77 17.58 -0.41
C ALA A 195 0.01 18.47 0.59
N ASP A 196 -1.03 17.94 1.24
CA ASP A 196 -1.78 18.67 2.26
C ASP A 196 -0.89 19.02 3.47
N HIS A 197 -0.12 18.07 3.98
CA HIS A 197 0.85 18.31 5.06
C HIS A 197 1.94 19.30 4.67
N TYR A 198 2.44 19.23 3.44
CA TYR A 198 3.41 20.19 2.90
C TYR A 198 2.84 21.61 2.87
N LEU A 199 1.64 21.79 2.34
CA LEU A 199 0.96 23.09 2.26
C LEU A 199 0.64 23.65 3.65
N ARG A 200 0.20 22.82 4.60
CA ARG A 200 -0.04 23.22 6.00
C ARG A 200 1.26 23.67 6.66
N HIS A 201 2.35 22.92 6.50
CA HIS A 201 3.66 23.28 7.07
C HIS A 201 4.14 24.62 6.53
N ARG A 202 4.08 24.83 5.21
CA ARG A 202 4.46 26.09 4.57
C ARG A 202 3.56 27.25 5.01
N GLY A 203 2.25 27.03 5.15
CA GLY A 203 1.31 28.03 5.62
C GLY A 203 1.57 28.48 7.06
N GLN A 204 2.05 27.58 7.92
CA GLN A 204 2.37 27.88 9.32
C GLN A 204 3.74 28.54 9.49
N THR A 205 4.75 28.10 8.75
CA THR A 205 6.15 28.51 8.99
C THR A 205 6.69 29.54 8.00
N GLY A 206 6.06 29.69 6.83
CA GLY A 206 6.57 30.48 5.71
C GLY A 206 7.84 29.91 5.05
N ARG A 207 8.28 28.71 5.44
CA ARG A 207 9.47 28.04 4.91
C ARG A 207 9.12 27.16 3.71
N GLN A 208 10.09 26.97 2.81
CA GLN A 208 9.99 26.04 1.68
C GLN A 208 10.19 24.60 2.12
#